data_AF-A0A256FTS0-F1
#
_entry.id   AF-A0A256FTS0-F1
#
_cell.length_a   1.000
_cell.length_b   1.000
_cell.length_c   1.000
_cell.angle_alpha   90.00
_cell.angle_beta   90.00
_cell.angle_gamma   90.00
#
_symmetry.space_group_name_H-M   'P 1'
#
loop_
_entity.id
_entity.type
_entity.pdbx_description
1 polymer ?
#
loop_
_entity_poly.entity_id
_entity_poly.type
_entity_poly.pdbx_seq_one_letter_code
_entity_poly.pdbx_strand_id
1 'polypeptide(L)' 'MNPSQTANALGIGRDSLFHLMNQNKNLTAALAVRLGKFYGTGTLFWLNKQIEYDAWHAESKIDVSNIPTIGMHSRRVAA' A
#
# COMPACT_ATOMS: atom_id res chain seq x y z
N MET A 1 -8.98 -6.26 22.95
CA MET A 1 -9.47 -7.13 21.85
C MET A 1 -8.35 -8.08 21.46
N ASN A 2 -8.58 -9.40 21.40
CA ASN A 2 -7.56 -10.38 21.00
C ASN A 2 -7.60 -10.62 19.46
N PRO A 3 -6.57 -11.22 18.83
CA PRO A 3 -6.53 -11.41 17.38
C PRO A 3 -7.74 -12.15 16.80
N SER A 4 -8.32 -13.08 17.56
CA SER A 4 -9.50 -13.84 17.12
C SER A 4 -10.75 -12.96 17.08
N GLN A 5 -10.93 -12.15 18.11
CA GLN A 5 -12.00 -11.15 18.17
C GLN A 5 -11.84 -10.13 17.05
N THR A 6 -10.60 -9.73 16.73
CA THR A 6 -10.29 -8.83 15.61
C THR A 6 -10.64 -9.43 14.26
N ALA A 7 -10.25 -10.68 14.01
CA ALA A 7 -10.58 -11.38 12.76
C ALA A 7 -12.10 -11.47 12.58
N ASN A 8 -12.83 -11.84 13.64
CA ASN A 8 -14.28 -11.89 13.63
C ASN A 8 -14.92 -10.51 13.42
N ALA A 9 -14.44 -9.47 14.10
CA ALA A 9 -14.97 -8.12 13.95
C ALA A 9 -14.74 -7.54 12.55
N LEU A 10 -13.62 -7.90 11.92
CA LEU A 10 -13.33 -7.57 10.52
C LEU A 10 -14.07 -8.47 9.52
N GLY A 11 -14.69 -9.57 9.96
CA GLY A 11 -15.33 -10.56 9.11
C GLY A 11 -14.36 -11.29 8.19
N ILE A 12 -13.15 -11.60 8.68
CA ILE A 12 -12.10 -12.33 7.96
C ILE A 12 -11.64 -13.56 8.76
N GLY A 13 -11.02 -14.51 8.08
CA GLY A 13 -10.38 -15.66 8.75
C GLY A 13 -9.19 -15.24 9.61
N ARG A 14 -8.89 -16.02 10.65
CA ARG A 14 -7.69 -15.83 11.50
C ARG A 14 -6.40 -15.86 10.68
N ASP A 15 -6.31 -16.77 9.71
CA ASP A 15 -5.15 -16.87 8.82
C ASP A 15 -4.97 -15.60 7.98
N SER A 16 -6.07 -15.03 7.48
CA SER A 16 -6.03 -13.75 6.75
C SER A 16 -5.52 -12.62 7.64
N LEU A 17 -5.97 -12.56 8.89
CA LEU A 17 -5.46 -11.57 9.85
C LEU A 17 -3.97 -11.82 10.16
N PHE A 18 -3.56 -13.07 10.36
CA PHE A 18 -2.18 -13.43 10.61
C PHE A 18 -1.26 -13.02 9.45
N HIS A 19 -1.66 -13.30 8.21
CA HIS A 19 -0.89 -12.89 7.03
C HIS A 19 -0.83 -11.36 6.89
N LEU A 20 -1.92 -10.65 7.19
CA LEU A 20 -1.93 -9.18 7.19
C LEU A 20 -0.98 -8.62 8.26
N MET A 21 -1.03 -9.14 9.49
CA MET A 21 -0.19 -8.67 10.60
C MET A 21 1.30 -8.93 10.36
N ASN A 22 1.63 -10.05 9.71
CA ASN A 22 3.01 -10.41 9.37
C ASN A 22 3.48 -9.84 8.03
N GLN A 23 2.66 -9.03 7.34
CA GLN A 23 2.98 -8.49 6.02
C GLN A 23 3.31 -9.57 4.97
N ASN A 24 2.81 -10.79 5.18
CA ASN A 24 3.04 -11.93 4.29
C ASN A 24 2.17 -11.86 3.03
N LYS A 25 1.13 -11.03 3.03
CA LYS A 25 0.24 -10.77 1.90
C LYS A 25 -0.07 -9.28 1.84
N ASN A 26 -0.18 -8.76 0.62
CA ASN A 26 -0.55 -7.38 0.38
C ASN A 26 -1.96 -7.09 0.92
N LEU A 27 -2.15 -5.89 1.43
CA LEU A 27 -3.44 -5.37 1.83
C LEU A 27 -4.30 -5.16 0.58
N THR A 28 -5.35 -5.97 0.45
CA THR A 28 -6.29 -5.90 -0.68
C THR A 28 -7.37 -4.82 -0.46
N ALA A 29 -8.02 -4.39 -1.54
CA ALA A 29 -9.14 -3.44 -1.45
C ALA A 29 -10.27 -3.93 -0.51
N ALA A 30 -10.58 -5.24 -0.51
CA ALA A 30 -11.58 -5.80 0.40
C ALA A 30 -11.16 -5.68 1.87
N LEU A 31 -9.88 -5.87 2.19
CA LEU A 31 -9.35 -5.65 3.54
C LEU A 31 -9.35 -4.16 3.89
N ALA A 32 -8.99 -3.29 2.95
CA ALA A 32 -9.01 -1.84 3.14
C ALA A 32 -10.40 -1.31 3.50
N VAL A 33 -11.47 -1.82 2.85
CA VAL A 33 -12.86 -1.47 3.19
C VAL A 33 -13.20 -1.88 4.62
N ARG A 34 -12.83 -3.10 5.01
CA ARG A 34 -13.09 -3.63 6.36
C ARG A 34 -12.34 -2.85 7.43
N LEU A 35 -11.05 -2.59 7.21
CA LEU A 35 -10.20 -1.80 8.12
C LEU A 35 -10.67 -0.34 8.22
N GLY A 36 -11.08 0.26 7.10
CA GLY A 36 -11.66 1.60 7.06
C GLY A 36 -12.87 1.69 7.98
N LYS A 37 -13.85 0.80 7.79
CA LYS A 37 -15.03 0.74 8.65
C LYS A 37 -14.67 0.45 10.12
N PHE A 38 -13.76 -0.49 10.37
CA PHE A 38 -13.42 -0.93 11.72
C PHE A 38 -12.68 0.15 12.53
N TYR A 39 -11.75 0.89 11.92
CA TYR A 39 -10.96 1.93 12.59
C TYR A 39 -11.53 3.35 12.43
N GLY A 40 -12.68 3.51 11.77
CA GLY A 40 -13.25 4.85 11.50
C GLY A 40 -12.38 5.68 10.54
N THR A 41 -11.70 5.02 9.61
CA THR A 41 -10.82 5.63 8.61
C THR A 41 -11.37 5.39 7.20
N GLY A 42 -10.77 6.00 6.17
CA GLY A 42 -11.16 5.77 4.78
C GLY A 42 -10.56 4.49 4.19
N THR A 43 -11.22 3.89 3.20
CA THR A 43 -10.63 2.80 2.41
C THR A 43 -9.32 3.22 1.74
N LEU A 44 -9.28 4.43 1.18
CA LEU A 44 -8.10 4.96 0.51
C LEU A 44 -6.93 5.18 1.48
N PHE A 45 -7.19 5.46 2.76
CA PHE A 45 -6.13 5.58 3.76
C PHE A 45 -5.31 4.29 3.84
N TRP A 46 -5.98 3.13 3.90
CA TRP A 46 -5.31 1.83 3.98
C TRP A 46 -4.67 1.40 2.66
N LEU A 47 -5.33 1.66 1.52
CA LEU A 47 -4.75 1.38 0.21
C LEU A 47 -3.50 2.20 -0.05
N ASN A 48 -3.50 3.48 0.33
CA ASN A 48 -2.33 4.34 0.17
C ASN A 48 -1.15 3.83 0.98
N LYS A 49 -1.37 3.20 2.15
CA LYS A 49 -0.28 2.57 2.90
C LYS A 49 0.37 1.41 2.15
N GLN A 50 -0.42 0.58 1.47
CA GLN A 50 0.11 -0.49 0.61
C GLN A 50 0.86 0.10 -0.59
N ILE A 51 0.30 1.12 -1.24
CA ILE A 51 0.90 1.79 -2.39
C ILE A 51 2.23 2.44 -2.01
N GLU A 52 2.30 3.15 -0.89
CA GLU A 52 3.53 3.76 -0.36
C GLU A 52 4.62 2.71 -0.13
N TYR A 53 4.26 1.57 0.49
CA TYR A 53 5.19 0.47 0.74
C TYR A 53 5.68 -0.18 -0.57
N ASP A 54 4.78 -0.45 -1.51
CA ASP A 54 5.10 -1.08 -2.79
C ASP A 54 5.97 -0.16 -3.65
N ALA A 55 5.69 1.14 -3.67
CA ALA A 55 6.47 2.15 -4.36
C ALA A 55 7.90 2.22 -3.81
N TRP A 56 8.06 2.32 -2.49
CA TRP A 56 9.38 2.33 -1.85
C TRP A 56 10.21 1.07 -2.19
N HIS A 57 9.57 -0.10 -2.20
CA HIS A 57 10.24 -1.35 -2.60
C HIS A 57 10.61 -1.38 -4.09
N ALA A 58 9.78 -0.81 -4.96
CA ALA A 58 10.03 -0.75 -6.39
C ALA A 58 11.18 0.22 -6.70
N GLU A 59 11.15 1.42 -6.13
CA GLU A 59 12.17 2.46 -6.32
C GLU A 59 13.55 2.02 -5.84
N SER A 60 13.63 1.17 -4.81
CA SER A 60 14.91 0.62 -4.34
C SER A 60 15.50 -0.49 -5.21
N LYS A 61 14.73 -1.06 -6.14
CA LYS A 61 15.14 -2.24 -6.93
C LYS A 61 15.22 -1.99 -8.43
N ILE A 62 14.45 -1.03 -8.94
CA ILE A 62 14.34 -0.79 -10.38
C ILE A 62 15.33 0.31 -10.77
N ASP A 63 16.31 -0.05 -11.60
CA ASP A 63 17.19 0.94 -12.23
C ASP A 63 16.46 1.60 -13.42
N VAL A 64 16.21 2.90 -13.27
CA VAL A 64 15.54 3.73 -14.28
C VAL A 64 16.51 4.67 -15.01
N SER A 65 17.82 4.56 -14.78
CA SER A 65 18.84 5.47 -15.32
C SER A 65 18.85 5.56 -16.85
N ASN A 66 18.45 4.50 -17.54
CA ASN A 66 18.42 4.42 -19.00
C ASN A 66 17.06 4.82 -19.60
N ILE A 67 16.06 5.18 -18.79
CA ILE A 67 14.73 5.55 -19.27
C ILE A 67 14.69 7.06 -19.58
N PRO A 68 14.44 7.47 -20.84
CA PRO A 68 14.39 8.88 -21.20
C PRO A 68 13.09 9.55 -20.72
N THR A 69 13.19 10.74 -20.14
CA THR A 69 12.02 11.56 -19.77
C THR A 69 11.47 12.31 -20.99
N ILE A 70 10.31 11.89 -21.50
CA ILE A 70 9.60 12.56 -22.60
C ILE A 70 8.97 13.84 -22.03
N GLY A 71 9.55 15.01 -22.34
CA GLY A 71 9.01 16.32 -21.95
C GLY A 71 10.05 17.32 -21.44
N MET A 72 11.29 16.89 -21.16
CA MET A 72 12.37 17.78 -20.76
C MET A 72 13.17 18.24 -21.99
N HIS A 73 12.53 19.00 -22.89
CA HIS A 73 13.30 19.77 -23.87
C HIS A 73 14.03 20.89 -23.13
N SER A 74 15.35 20.88 -23.24
CA SER A 74 16.28 21.79 -22.60
C SER A 74 15.86 23.25 -22.77
N ARG A 75 15.32 23.87 -21.72
CA ARG A 75 15.49 25.33 -21.56
C ARG A 75 16.95 25.55 -21.19
N ARG A 76 17.81 25.66 -22.21
CA ARG A 76 19.04 26.45 -22.10
C ARG A 76 18.59 27.88 -21.82
N VAL A 77 18.55 28.26 -20.56
CA VAL A 77 18.62 29.68 -20.20
C VAL A 77 20.07 30.08 -20.38
N ALA A 78 20.36 30.63 -21.55
CA ALA A 78 21.50 31.51 -21.72
C ALA A 78 21.14 32.84 -21.08
N ALA A 79 21.90 33.25 -20.07
CA ALA A 79 22.06 34.62 -19.60
C ALA A 79 23.43 34.72 -18.94
#